data_AF-U1PVR6-F1
#
_entry.id   AF-U1PVR6-F1
#
_cell.length_a   1.000
_cell.length_b   1.000
_cell.length_c   1.000
_cell.angle_alpha   90.00
_cell.angle_beta   90.00
_cell.angle_gamma   90.00
#
_symmetry.space_group_name_H-M   'P 1'
#
loop_
_entity.id
_entity.type
_entity.pdbx_description
1 polymer ?
#
loop_
_entity_poly.entity_id
_entity_poly.type
_entity_poly.pdbx_seq_one_letter_code
_entity_poly.pdbx_strand_id
1 'polypeptide(L)' 'MDEFGLDLSTAENHLERATSGASIDQQVVLGILDGTSDPNEWLETVMSGDILILSVDGDLNELAKEFARPIVEQGGELT' A
#
# COMPACT_ATOMS: atom_id res chain seq x y z
N MET A 1 4.34 21.18 28.25
CA MET A 1 3.68 20.80 26.99
C MET A 1 3.57 22.09 26.18
N ASP A 2 4.36 22.31 25.15
CA ASP A 2 4.98 21.33 24.25
C ASP A 2 6.39 21.76 23.81
N GLU A 3 7.35 20.85 23.92
CA GLU A 3 8.78 21.03 23.58
C GLU A 3 9.02 20.92 22.06
N PHE A 4 7.98 20.66 21.27
CA PHE A 4 8.03 20.65 19.82
C PHE A 4 7.24 21.84 19.29
N GLY A 5 7.95 22.86 18.79
CA GLY A 5 7.37 23.94 18.00
C GLY A 5 6.90 23.41 16.65
N LEU A 6 5.84 22.60 16.66
CA LEU A 6 5.27 22.00 15.47
C LEU A 6 4.45 23.06 14.73
N ASP A 7 5.05 23.64 13.71
CA ASP A 7 4.39 24.59 12.82
C ASP A 7 3.45 23.85 11.86
N LEU A 8 2.17 23.76 12.25
CA LEU A 8 1.15 23.04 11.50
C LEU A 8 0.94 23.62 10.09
N SER A 9 1.06 24.94 9.93
CA SER A 9 0.93 25.59 8.62
C SER A 9 2.02 25.18 7.63
N THR A 10 3.25 24.97 8.09
CA THR A 10 4.32 24.41 7.27
C THR A 10 4.06 22.96 6.92
N ALA A 11 3.58 22.15 7.87
CA ALA A 11 3.24 20.74 7.63
C ALA A 11 2.11 20.58 6.58
N GLU A 12 1.09 21.43 6.63
CA GLU A 12 -0.03 21.45 5.67
C GLU A 12 0.45 21.74 4.24
N ASN A 13 1.38 22.68 4.06
CA ASN A 13 1.91 23.03 2.73
C ASN A 13 2.74 21.90 2.09
N HIS A 14 3.39 21.08 2.92
CA HIS A 14 4.12 19.90 2.46
C HIS A 14 3.19 18.76 2.00
N LEU A 15 2.03 18.61 2.65
CA LEU A 15 1.01 17.64 2.23
C LEU A 15 0.36 18.03 0.90
N GLU A 16 0.01 19.31 0.71
CA GLU A 16 -0.60 19.82 -0.53
C GLU A 16 0.28 19.58 -1.78
N ARG A 17 1.61 19.65 -1.61
CA ARG A 17 2.57 19.40 -2.69
C ARG A 17 2.75 17.93 -3.04
N ALA A 18 2.47 17.00 -2.13
CA ALA A 18 2.49 15.57 -2.40
C ALA A 18 1.28 15.13 -3.25
N THR A 19 0.15 15.84 -3.14
CA THR A 19 -1.11 15.54 -3.86
C THR A 19 -1.19 16.16 -5.26
N SER A 20 -0.19 16.97 -5.66
CA SER A 20 -0.23 17.74 -6.91
C SER A 20 0.21 16.96 -8.16
N GLY A 21 0.47 15.65 -8.05
CA GLY A 21 0.94 14.82 -9.17
C GLY A 21 0.60 13.33 -9.12
N ALA A 22 0.06 12.84 -8.00
CA ALA A 22 -0.61 11.55 -7.93
C ALA A 22 -2.11 11.83 -8.07
N SER A 23 -2.79 11.13 -8.99
CA SER A 23 -4.25 11.16 -9.06
C SER A 23 -4.80 10.91 -7.65
N ILE A 24 -5.76 11.73 -7.23
CA ILE A 24 -6.27 11.82 -5.84
C ILE A 24 -7.02 10.53 -5.42
N ASP A 25 -7.01 9.53 -6.29
CA ASP A 25 -7.72 8.27 -6.24
C ASP A 25 -6.83 7.07 -5.86
N GLN A 26 -5.50 7.23 -5.82
CA GLN A 26 -4.60 6.13 -5.43
C GLN A 26 -4.37 6.12 -3.91
N GLN A 27 -4.91 5.10 -3.24
CA GLN A 27 -4.67 4.84 -1.83
C GLN A 27 -3.45 3.94 -1.64
N VAL A 28 -2.72 4.17 -0.54
CA VAL A 28 -1.66 3.25 -0.10
C VAL A 28 -2.26 2.35 0.97
N VAL A 29 -2.36 1.06 0.68
CA VAL A 29 -2.88 0.04 1.58
C VAL A 29 -1.72 -0.72 2.22
N LEU A 30 -1.69 -0.72 3.55
CA LEU A 30 -0.68 -1.41 4.34
C LEU A 30 -1.32 -2.62 5.02
N GLY A 31 -0.76 -3.80 4.81
CA GLY A 31 -1.27 -5.05 5.37
C GLY A 31 -0.16 -5.97 5.85
N ILE A 32 -0.56 -7.07 6.48
CA ILE A 32 0.34 -8.18 6.87
C ILE A 32 -0.10 -9.39 6.06
N LEU A 33 0.86 -10.05 5.42
CA LEU A 33 0.65 -11.32 4.73
C LEU A 33 1.03 -12.44 5.68
N ASP A 34 0.05 -12.92 6.44
CA ASP A 34 0.16 -14.04 7.39
C ASP A 34 -0.72 -15.25 7.00
N GLY A 35 -1.48 -15.14 5.90
CA GLY A 35 -2.35 -16.19 5.38
C GLY A 35 -3.72 -16.30 6.05
N THR A 36 -4.04 -15.44 7.02
CA THR A 36 -5.40 -15.34 7.58
C THR A 36 -6.30 -14.39 6.80
N SER A 37 -5.73 -13.44 6.05
CA SER A 37 -6.45 -12.54 5.15
C SER A 37 -6.82 -13.22 3.83
N ASP A 38 -7.98 -12.87 3.28
CA ASP A 38 -8.46 -13.43 2.03
C ASP A 38 -7.57 -12.96 0.83
N PRO A 39 -7.10 -13.89 -0.03
CA PRO A 39 -6.29 -13.55 -1.20
C PRO A 39 -6.96 -12.56 -2.16
N ASN A 40 -8.30 -12.56 -2.22
CA ASN A 40 -9.04 -11.71 -3.14
C ASN A 40 -8.99 -10.24 -2.75
N GLU A 41 -8.85 -9.93 -1.46
CA GLU A 41 -8.74 -8.55 -0.96
C GLU A 41 -7.50 -7.85 -1.53
N TRP A 42 -6.39 -8.57 -1.62
CA TRP A 42 -5.14 -8.08 -2.21
C TRP A 42 -5.26 -7.85 -3.71
N LEU A 43 -5.96 -8.76 -4.40
CA LEU A 43 -6.22 -8.63 -5.83
C LEU A 43 -7.11 -7.43 -6.13
N GLU A 44 -8.19 -7.25 -5.38
CA GLU A 44 -9.09 -6.12 -5.53
C GLU A 44 -8.37 -4.79 -5.30
N THR A 45 -7.49 -4.72 -4.30
CA THR A 45 -6.66 -3.55 -4.03
C THR A 45 -5.76 -3.20 -5.23
N VAL A 46 -5.04 -4.19 -5.76
CA VAL A 46 -4.17 -3.96 -6.93
C VAL A 46 -4.98 -3.61 -8.18
N MET A 47 -6.13 -4.24 -8.40
CA MET A 47 -7.03 -3.96 -9.54
C MET A 47 -7.69 -2.58 -9.46
N SER A 48 -7.90 -2.05 -8.26
CA SER A 48 -8.37 -0.69 -8.01
C SER A 48 -7.35 0.37 -8.45
N GLY A 49 -6.08 -0.02 -8.65
CA GLY A 49 -4.97 0.89 -8.95
C GLY A 49 -4.31 1.45 -7.69
N ASP A 50 -4.63 0.88 -6.54
CA ASP A 50 -4.05 1.23 -5.24
C ASP A 50 -2.67 0.60 -5.06
N ILE A 51 -1.84 1.24 -4.24
CA ILE A 51 -0.50 0.74 -3.90
C ILE A 51 -0.63 -0.18 -2.69
N LEU A 52 -0.46 -1.48 -2.91
CA LEU A 52 -0.48 -2.49 -1.86
C LEU A 52 0.94 -2.76 -1.33
N ILE A 53 1.14 -2.61 -0.02
CA ILE A 53 2.39 -2.93 0.67
C ILE A 53 2.07 -3.94 1.78
N LEU A 54 2.63 -5.14 1.66
CA LEU A 54 2.41 -6.24 2.60
C LEU A 54 3.68 -6.56 3.38
N SER A 55 3.59 -6.56 4.71
CA SER A 55 4.60 -7.14 5.57
C SER A 55 4.43 -8.65 5.60
N VAL A 56 5.42 -9.40 5.14
CA VAL A 56 5.34 -10.87 5.07
C VAL A 56 5.68 -11.49 6.42
N ASP A 57 4.73 -12.25 7.00
CA ASP A 57 4.95 -13.09 8.19
C ASP A 57 4.94 -14.56 7.78
N GLY A 58 6.11 -15.07 7.37
CA GLY A 58 6.28 -16.45 6.92
C GLY A 58 6.89 -16.58 5.52
N ASP A 59 6.46 -17.59 4.77
CA ASP A 59 6.98 -17.86 3.42
C ASP A 59 6.12 -17.16 2.36
N LEU A 60 6.70 -16.16 1.71
CA LEU A 60 6.03 -15.40 0.65
C LEU A 60 5.53 -16.28 -0.49
N ASN A 61 6.27 -17.30 -0.91
CA ASN A 61 5.87 -18.13 -2.04
C ASN A 61 4.65 -18.98 -1.70
N GLU A 62 4.58 -19.52 -0.48
CA GLU A 62 3.41 -20.25 -0.03
C GLU A 62 2.19 -19.33 0.13
N LEU A 63 2.37 -18.16 0.76
CA LEU A 63 1.28 -17.23 1.07
C LEU A 63 0.77 -16.47 -0.15
N ALA A 64 1.63 -16.17 -1.13
CA ALA A 64 1.26 -15.42 -2.32
C ALA A 64 0.86 -16.30 -3.51
N LYS A 65 0.97 -17.63 -3.43
CA LYS A 65 0.67 -18.55 -4.55
C LYS A 65 -0.64 -18.27 -5.28
N GLU A 66 -1.67 -17.92 -4.52
CA GLU A 66 -3.03 -17.72 -5.04
C GLU A 66 -3.20 -16.39 -5.80
N PHE A 67 -2.39 -15.36 -5.48
CA PHE A 67 -2.53 -14.03 -6.06
C PHE A 67 -1.28 -13.49 -6.78
N ALA A 68 -0.10 -14.10 -6.60
CA ALA A 68 1.16 -13.64 -7.18
C ALA A 68 1.12 -13.64 -8.70
N ARG A 69 0.57 -14.71 -9.30
CA ARG A 69 0.46 -14.84 -10.75
C ARG A 69 -0.42 -13.72 -11.36
N PRO A 70 -1.67 -13.52 -10.92
CA PRO A 70 -2.48 -12.43 -11.44
C PRO A 70 -1.89 -11.04 -11.19
N ILE A 71 -1.18 -10.79 -10.07
CA ILE A 71 -0.50 -9.50 -9.83
C ILE A 71 0.60 -9.24 -10.87
N VAL A 72 1.45 -10.23 -11.15
CA VAL A 72 2.52 -10.10 -12.17
C VAL A 72 1.93 -9.91 -13.56
N GLU A 73 0.81 -10.57 -13.89
CA GLU A 73 0.11 -10.40 -15.17
C GLU A 73 -0.50 -8.99 -15.34
N GLN A 74 -0.81 -8.29 -14.23
CA GLN A 74 -1.27 -6.90 -14.23
C GLN A 74 -0.11 -5.88 -14.20
N GLY A 75 1.14 -6.33 -14.27
CA GLY A 75 2.32 -5.46 -14.25
C GLY A 75 2.77 -5.02 -12.86
N GLY A 76 2.28 -5.69 -11.79
CA GLY A 76 2.82 -5.55 -10.45
C GLY A 76 4.10 -6.34 -10.23
N GLU A 77 4.88 -5.96 -9.22
CA GLU A 77 6.11 -6.64 -8.80
C GLU A 77 5.95 -7.17 -7.38
N LEU A 78 6.32 -8.44 -7.13
CA LEU A 78 6.54 -8.98 -5.79
C LEU A 78 8.05 -9.12 -5.57
N THR A 79 8.61 -8.40 -4.60
CA THR A 79 10.03 -8.45 -4.22
C THR A 79 10.22 -8.64 -2.72
#